data_AF-A0A926HG75-F1
#
_entry.id   AF-A0A926HG75-F1
#
_cell.length_a   1.000
_cell.length_b   1.000
_cell.length_c   1.000
_cell.angle_alpha   90.00
_cell.angle_beta   90.00
_cell.angle_gamma   90.00
#
_symmetry.space_group_name_H-M   'P 1'
#
loop_
_entity.id
_entity.type
_entity.pdbx_description
1 polymer ?
#
loop_
_entity_poly.entity_id
_entity_poly.type
_entity_poly.pdbx_seq_one_letter_code
_entity_poly.pdbx_strand_id
1 'polypeptide(L)'
;MSTQSYRYRVVDVFTESPLEGNPLAVFPDAQGLGEHTMQRIAKELNLSETVFILPSSREGCVARVRIFTPALEMLFAGHPTVGASYVLLDEGVVPADTGHFCLDEQIGAVPVRVDKSERSLIWLTTPPIVFGAQYPREACIEALGLLPE
;
A
#
# COMPACT_ATOMS: atom_id res chain seq x y z
N MET A 1 30.26 4.25 -14.31
CA MET A 1 29.21 3.96 -13.30
C MET A 1 27.96 3.58 -14.08
N SER A 2 27.41 2.38 -13.88
CA SER A 2 26.09 2.10 -14.46
C SER A 2 25.07 2.94 -13.69
N THR A 3 24.23 3.66 -14.43
CA THR A 3 23.15 4.43 -13.82
C THR A 3 21.91 3.53 -13.86
N GLN A 4 21.39 3.14 -12.70
CA GLN A 4 20.13 2.41 -12.62
C GLN A 4 19.02 3.40 -12.32
N SER A 5 17.97 3.41 -13.15
CA SER A 5 16.84 4.33 -13.03
C SER A 5 15.58 3.54 -12.73
N TYR A 6 14.74 4.08 -11.86
CA TYR A 6 13.45 3.51 -11.51
C TYR A 6 12.37 4.56 -11.71
N ARG A 7 11.23 4.14 -12.26
CA ARG A 7 10.04 4.98 -12.35
C ARG A 7 9.17 4.76 -11.12
N TYR A 8 8.53 5.81 -10.66
CA TYR A 8 7.46 5.72 -9.68
C TYR A 8 6.30 6.62 -10.08
N ARG A 9 5.14 6.34 -9.52
CA ARG A 9 3.93 7.12 -9.68
C ARG A 9 3.51 7.63 -8.31
N VAL A 10 3.06 8.87 -8.23
CA VAL A 10 2.31 9.35 -7.08
C VAL A 10 0.83 9.20 -7.42
N VAL A 11 0.10 8.46 -6.58
CA VAL A 11 -1.34 8.28 -6.70
C VAL A 11 -2.01 8.76 -5.43
N ASP A 12 -3.16 9.41 -5.58
CA ASP A 12 -3.98 9.87 -4.47
C ASP A 12 -5.06 8.80 -4.18
N VAL A 13 -4.95 8.13 -3.04
CA VAL A 13 -5.83 7.01 -2.68
C VAL A 13 -7.06 7.52 -1.93
N PHE A 14 -8.21 6.86 -2.14
CA PHE A 14 -9.51 7.21 -1.57
C PHE A 14 -10.07 8.56 -2.02
N THR A 15 -9.71 8.97 -3.24
CA THR A 15 -10.26 10.18 -3.86
C THR A 15 -10.48 9.95 -5.36
N GLU A 16 -11.30 10.80 -5.94
CA GLU A 16 -11.50 10.92 -7.39
C GLU A 16 -10.87 12.21 -7.95
N SER A 17 -10.36 13.07 -7.06
CA SER A 17 -9.78 14.37 -7.36
C SER A 17 -8.28 14.36 -7.04
N PRO A 18 -7.41 14.83 -7.95
CA PRO A 18 -5.99 14.99 -7.64
C PRO A 18 -5.75 15.93 -6.46
N LEU A 19 -4.69 15.66 -5.70
CA LEU A 19 -4.25 16.42 -4.52
C LEU A 19 -5.22 16.36 -3.33
N GLU A 20 -6.12 15.38 -3.33
CA GLU A 20 -6.99 15.03 -2.20
C GLU A 20 -6.68 13.60 -1.73
N GLY A 21 -7.40 13.09 -0.72
CA GLY A 21 -7.19 11.73 -0.24
C GLY A 21 -5.84 11.53 0.44
N ASN A 22 -5.26 10.33 0.28
CA ASN A 22 -3.98 9.97 0.88
C ASN A 22 -2.92 9.67 -0.21
N PRO A 23 -1.86 10.49 -0.34
CA PRO A 23 -0.86 10.33 -1.39
C PRO A 23 0.03 9.12 -1.14
N LEU A 24 0.32 8.39 -2.20
CA LEU A 24 1.13 7.18 -2.18
C LEU A 24 2.11 7.15 -3.35
N ALA A 25 3.39 6.96 -3.05
CA ALA A 25 4.39 6.66 -4.07
C ALA A 25 4.41 5.15 -4.36
N VAL A 26 4.27 4.76 -5.62
CA VAL A 26 4.31 3.36 -6.08
C VAL A 26 5.39 3.19 -7.13
N PHE A 27 6.35 2.29 -6.88
CA PHE A 27 7.33 1.82 -7.84
C PHE A 27 6.79 0.56 -8.52
N PRO A 28 6.30 0.63 -9.79
CA PRO A 28 5.62 -0.51 -10.44
C PRO A 28 6.56 -1.66 -10.80
N ASP A 29 7.85 -1.38 -10.89
CA ASP A 29 8.91 -2.38 -11.04
C ASP A 29 10.09 -1.95 -10.17
N ALA A 30 10.28 -2.66 -9.06
CA ALA A 30 11.35 -2.44 -8.10
C ALA A 30 12.39 -3.56 -8.12
N GLN A 31 12.42 -4.39 -9.19
CA GLN A 31 13.38 -5.48 -9.28
C GLN A 31 14.82 -4.96 -9.26
N GLY A 32 15.63 -5.53 -8.37
CA GLY A 32 17.02 -5.11 -8.15
C GLY A 32 17.22 -4.09 -7.03
N LEU A 33 16.14 -3.52 -6.46
CA LEU A 33 16.24 -2.75 -5.22
C LEU A 33 16.37 -3.68 -4.01
N GLY A 34 17.44 -3.48 -3.23
CA GLY A 34 17.57 -4.07 -1.91
C GLY A 34 16.70 -3.33 -0.88
N GLU A 35 16.33 -4.03 0.20
CA GLU A 35 15.50 -3.49 1.29
C GLU A 35 16.02 -2.17 1.86
N HIS A 36 17.32 -2.09 2.16
CA HIS A 36 17.93 -0.87 2.69
C HIS A 36 17.75 0.33 1.73
N THR A 37 17.82 0.10 0.42
CA THR A 37 17.57 1.14 -0.58
C THR A 37 16.09 1.52 -0.64
N MET A 38 15.18 0.55 -0.61
CA MET A 38 13.73 0.79 -0.54
C MET A 38 13.37 1.67 0.68
N GLN A 39 13.89 1.34 1.86
CA GLN A 39 13.68 2.12 3.08
C GLN A 39 14.23 3.54 2.97
N ARG A 40 15.42 3.72 2.36
CA ARG A 40 16.01 5.05 2.13
C ARG A 40 15.19 5.88 1.14
N ILE A 41 14.65 5.26 0.09
CA ILE A 41 13.74 5.92 -0.85
C ILE A 41 12.45 6.34 -0.15
N ALA A 42 11.84 5.45 0.64
CA ALA A 42 10.63 5.79 1.39
C ALA A 42 10.87 6.97 2.36
N LYS A 43 12.03 6.99 3.02
CA LYS A 43 12.44 8.10 3.87
C LYS A 43 12.68 9.39 3.08
N GLU A 44 13.28 9.32 1.89
CA GLU A 44 13.53 10.47 1.03
C GLU A 44 12.23 11.08 0.51
N LEU A 45 11.28 10.25 0.07
CA LEU A 45 9.99 10.71 -0.43
C LEU A 45 9.08 11.26 0.67
N ASN A 46 9.23 10.78 1.91
CA ASN A 46 8.59 11.29 3.11
C ASN A 46 7.06 11.43 3.01
N LEU A 47 6.42 10.55 2.22
CA LEU A 47 4.99 10.29 2.27
C LEU A 47 4.70 9.34 3.44
N SER A 48 3.41 9.18 3.79
CA SER A 48 2.98 8.23 4.83
C SER A 48 3.55 6.83 4.55
N GLU A 49 3.45 6.39 3.29
CA GLU A 49 3.98 5.11 2.82
C GLU A 49 4.53 5.22 1.38
N THR A 50 5.42 4.29 1.03
CA THR A 50 5.92 4.03 -0.33
C THR A 50 5.84 2.54 -0.62
N VAL A 51 5.34 2.20 -1.81
CA VAL A 51 5.15 0.83 -2.27
C VAL A 51 6.17 0.46 -3.33
N PHE A 52 6.70 -0.76 -3.22
CA PHE A 52 7.57 -1.39 -4.20
C PHE A 52 6.94 -2.68 -4.71
N ILE A 53 6.69 -2.75 -6.01
CA ILE A 53 6.14 -3.92 -6.69
C ILE A 53 7.29 -4.77 -7.23
N LEU A 54 7.23 -6.07 -6.96
CA LEU A 54 8.22 -7.07 -7.33
C LEU A 54 7.52 -8.25 -8.02
N PRO A 55 8.26 -9.07 -8.78
CA PRO A 55 7.76 -10.38 -9.20
C PRO A 55 7.25 -11.18 -8.00
N SER A 56 6.08 -11.80 -8.15
CA SER A 56 5.49 -12.61 -7.08
C SER A 56 6.42 -13.75 -6.66
N SER A 57 6.54 -13.97 -5.35
CA SER A 57 7.20 -15.16 -4.78
C SER A 57 6.21 -16.25 -4.38
N ARG A 58 4.91 -16.01 -4.51
CA ARG A 58 3.84 -16.89 -4.04
C ARG A 58 2.93 -17.30 -5.20
N GLU A 59 2.70 -18.61 -5.30
CA GLU A 59 1.75 -19.16 -6.27
C GLU A 59 0.35 -18.56 -6.06
N GLY A 60 -0.32 -18.21 -7.16
CA GLY A 60 -1.64 -17.58 -7.14
C GLY A 60 -1.66 -16.08 -6.83
N CYS A 61 -0.52 -15.45 -6.55
CA CYS A 61 -0.42 -13.99 -6.41
C CYS A 61 0.18 -13.36 -7.67
N VAL A 62 -0.38 -12.23 -8.11
CA VAL A 62 0.01 -11.55 -9.36
C VAL A 62 1.29 -10.73 -9.21
N ALA A 63 1.58 -10.25 -8.01
CA ALA A 63 2.77 -9.48 -7.69
C ALA A 63 3.09 -9.59 -6.20
N ARG A 64 4.35 -9.36 -5.85
CA ARG A 64 4.77 -9.12 -4.47
C ARG A 64 4.79 -7.62 -4.19
N VAL A 65 4.20 -7.22 -3.08
CA VAL A 65 4.07 -5.82 -2.66
C VAL A 65 4.80 -5.64 -1.34
N ARG A 66 5.74 -4.68 -1.31
CA ARG A 66 6.43 -4.25 -0.09
C ARG A 66 6.04 -2.82 0.23
N ILE A 67 5.71 -2.56 1.50
CA ILE A 67 5.16 -1.28 1.96
C ILE A 67 6.09 -0.71 3.02
N PHE A 68 6.59 0.49 2.80
CA PHE A 68 7.52 1.16 3.71
C PHE A 68 6.95 2.49 4.16
N THR A 69 6.92 2.73 5.47
CA THR A 69 6.89 4.09 6.00
C THR A 69 8.28 4.72 5.90
N PRO A 70 8.46 6.02 6.21
CA PRO A 70 9.80 6.61 6.33
C PRO A 70 10.70 5.95 7.38
N ALA A 71 10.12 5.21 8.34
CA ALA A 71 10.83 4.63 9.48
C ALA A 71 11.09 3.12 9.38
N LEU A 72 10.13 2.36 8.84
CA LEU A 72 10.16 0.90 8.82
C LEU A 72 9.30 0.31 7.70
N GLU A 73 9.53 -0.97 7.40
CA GLU A 73 8.65 -1.78 6.56
C GLU A 73 7.44 -2.29 7.33
N MET A 74 6.26 -2.15 6.74
CA MET A 74 5.00 -2.61 7.30
C MET A 74 4.67 -4.01 6.80
N LEU A 75 4.01 -4.80 7.65
CA LEU A 75 3.53 -6.12 7.26
C LEU A 75 2.37 -6.02 6.25
N PHE A 76 1.52 -5.01 6.42
CA PHE A 76 0.31 -4.74 5.67
C PHE A 76 -0.14 -3.29 5.93
N ALA A 77 -0.74 -2.65 4.93
CA ALA A 77 -1.48 -1.41 5.12
C ALA A 77 -2.58 -1.29 4.05
N GLY A 78 -3.78 -0.87 4.44
CA GLY A 78 -4.94 -0.89 3.54
C GLY A 78 -4.80 0.06 2.33
N HIS A 79 -4.54 1.34 2.56
CA HIS A 79 -4.45 2.31 1.46
C HIS A 79 -3.27 2.02 0.50
N PRO A 80 -2.08 1.59 0.96
CA PRO A 80 -1.00 1.20 0.06
C PRO A 80 -1.36 0.01 -0.81
N THR A 81 -2.06 -1.00 -0.27
CA THR A 81 -2.54 -2.14 -1.05
C THR A 81 -3.60 -1.73 -2.09
N VAL A 82 -4.51 -0.80 -1.76
CA VAL A 82 -5.47 -0.24 -2.73
C VAL A 82 -4.75 0.50 -3.85
N GLY A 83 -3.80 1.40 -3.51
CA GLY A 83 -3.03 2.16 -4.50
C GLY A 83 -2.15 1.28 -5.38
N ALA A 84 -1.50 0.25 -4.80
CA ALA A 84 -0.74 -0.75 -5.54
C ALA A 84 -1.62 -1.50 -6.54
N SER A 85 -2.81 -1.94 -6.10
CA SER A 85 -3.80 -2.62 -6.93
C SER A 85 -4.26 -1.75 -8.10
N TYR A 86 -4.52 -0.46 -7.85
CA TYR A 86 -4.86 0.51 -8.88
C TYR A 86 -3.75 0.64 -9.92
N VAL A 87 -2.49 0.80 -9.49
CA VAL A 87 -1.34 0.91 -10.41
C VAL A 87 -1.15 -0.38 -11.22
N LEU A 88 -1.31 -1.55 -10.62
CA LEU A 88 -1.19 -2.84 -11.33
C LEU A 88 -2.25 -3.02 -12.42
N LEU A 89 -3.48 -2.57 -12.17
CA LEU A 89 -4.57 -2.57 -13.15
C LEU A 89 -4.30 -1.58 -14.28
N ASP A 90 -3.88 -0.36 -13.94
CA ASP A 90 -3.64 0.72 -14.91
C ASP A 90 -2.42 0.44 -15.81
N GLU A 91 -1.38 -0.21 -15.28
CA GLU A 91 -0.21 -0.65 -16.06
C GLU A 91 -0.47 -1.93 -16.87
N GLY A 92 -1.67 -2.53 -16.75
CA GLY A 92 -2.04 -3.76 -17.45
C GLY A 92 -1.30 -5.02 -16.97
N VAL A 93 -0.64 -4.97 -15.81
CA VAL A 93 -0.03 -6.15 -15.16
C VAL A 93 -1.12 -7.12 -14.72
N VAL A 94 -2.20 -6.59 -14.17
CA VAL A 94 -3.45 -7.31 -13.97
C VAL A 94 -4.37 -6.96 -15.14
N PRO A 95 -4.88 -7.95 -15.91
CA PRO A 95 -5.81 -7.69 -17.00
C PRO A 95 -7.03 -6.88 -16.53
N ALA A 96 -7.45 -5.89 -17.31
CA ALA A 96 -8.56 -4.99 -16.95
C ALA A 96 -9.90 -5.72 -16.71
N ASP A 97 -10.06 -6.93 -17.27
CA ASP A 97 -11.22 -7.78 -17.07
C ASP A 97 -11.12 -8.69 -15.83
N THR A 98 -10.07 -8.57 -15.02
CA THR A 98 -9.91 -9.32 -13.77
C THR A 98 -10.84 -8.77 -12.68
N GLY A 99 -11.75 -9.61 -12.17
CA GLY A 99 -12.61 -9.25 -11.04
C GLY A 99 -12.00 -9.57 -9.67
N HIS A 100 -11.04 -10.49 -9.61
CA HIS A 100 -10.38 -10.93 -8.38
C HIS A 100 -8.93 -11.32 -8.64
N PHE A 101 -8.03 -10.96 -7.74
CA PHE A 101 -6.63 -11.41 -7.74
C PHE A 101 -6.06 -11.39 -6.32
N CYS A 102 -4.84 -11.89 -6.14
CA CYS A 102 -4.14 -11.85 -4.85
C CYS A 102 -2.79 -11.12 -4.97
N LEU A 103 -2.42 -10.40 -3.92
CA LEU A 103 -1.09 -9.79 -3.76
C LEU A 103 -0.28 -10.56 -2.70
N ASP A 104 1.01 -10.77 -2.94
CA ASP A 104 1.93 -11.36 -1.97
C ASP A 104 2.53 -10.24 -1.11
N GLU A 105 2.01 -10.08 0.10
CA GLU A 105 2.51 -9.12 1.09
C GLU A 105 3.20 -9.84 2.26
N GLN A 106 3.80 -9.10 3.18
CA GLN A 106 4.47 -9.71 4.34
C GLN A 106 3.51 -10.49 5.25
N ILE A 107 2.24 -10.10 5.32
CA ILE A 107 1.19 -10.90 6.00
C ILE A 107 0.77 -12.16 5.21
N GLY A 108 1.26 -12.36 3.99
CA GLY A 108 0.87 -13.46 3.09
C GLY A 108 0.02 -12.99 1.93
N ALA A 109 -0.78 -13.90 1.37
CA ALA A 109 -1.67 -13.59 0.25
C ALA A 109 -2.81 -12.68 0.71
N VAL A 110 -2.96 -11.52 0.06
CA VAL A 110 -4.03 -10.55 0.30
C VAL A 110 -5.01 -10.60 -0.87
N PRO A 111 -6.24 -11.10 -0.67
CA PRO A 111 -7.26 -11.11 -1.70
C PRO A 111 -7.75 -9.70 -2.03
N VAL A 112 -7.83 -9.41 -3.33
CA VAL A 112 -8.35 -8.17 -3.91
C VAL A 112 -9.56 -8.50 -4.77
N ARG A 113 -10.63 -7.75 -4.61
CA ARG A 113 -11.82 -7.77 -5.47
C ARG A 113 -11.98 -6.40 -6.15
N VAL A 114 -12.30 -6.41 -7.43
CA VAL A 114 -12.51 -5.21 -8.22
C VAL A 114 -13.96 -5.15 -8.67
N ASP A 115 -14.69 -4.14 -8.19
CA ASP A 115 -16.02 -3.82 -8.68
C ASP A 115 -15.88 -2.84 -9.84
N LYS A 116 -16.03 -3.36 -11.05
CA LYS A 116 -15.84 -2.60 -12.28
C LYS A 116 -16.94 -1.57 -12.46
N SER A 117 -16.53 -0.33 -12.74
CA SER A 117 -17.38 0.74 -13.24
C SER A 117 -16.52 1.70 -14.08
N GLU A 118 -17.04 2.86 -14.49
CA GLU A 118 -16.17 3.92 -15.04
C GLU A 118 -15.05 4.32 -14.06
N ARG A 119 -15.31 4.15 -12.76
CA ARG A 119 -14.34 4.28 -11.67
C ARG A 119 -14.35 3.01 -10.83
N SER A 120 -13.48 2.07 -11.17
CA SER A 120 -13.42 0.77 -10.48
C SER A 120 -13.16 0.95 -8.99
N LEU A 121 -13.94 0.25 -8.16
CA LEU A 121 -13.72 0.18 -6.72
C LEU A 121 -12.87 -1.05 -6.39
N ILE A 122 -11.88 -0.86 -5.51
CA ILE A 122 -10.95 -1.91 -5.10
C ILE A 122 -11.24 -2.26 -3.64
N TRP A 123 -11.52 -3.53 -3.39
CA TRP A 123 -11.86 -4.07 -2.08
C TRP A 123 -10.79 -5.04 -1.62
N LEU A 124 -10.42 -4.95 -0.35
CA LEU A 124 -9.44 -5.82 0.29
C LEU A 124 -10.13 -6.66 1.36
N THR A 125 -9.71 -7.92 1.47
CA THR A 125 -10.00 -8.72 2.67
C THR A 125 -8.86 -8.55 3.64
N THR A 126 -9.07 -7.78 4.71
CA THR A 126 -8.06 -7.62 5.76
C THR A 126 -7.91 -8.89 6.59
N PRO A 127 -6.73 -9.16 7.17
CA PRO A 127 -6.60 -10.20 8.18
C PRO A 127 -7.55 -9.94 9.37
N PRO A 128 -7.91 -10.98 10.14
CA PRO A 128 -8.75 -10.83 11.33
C PRO A 128 -8.16 -9.79 12.29
N ILE A 129 -9.02 -8.89 12.78
CA ILE A 129 -8.62 -7.85 13.74
C ILE A 129 -8.40 -8.52 15.10
N VAL A 130 -7.19 -8.37 15.64
CA VAL A 130 -6.88 -8.71 17.02
C VAL A 130 -6.77 -7.41 17.80
N PHE A 131 -7.67 -7.23 18.77
CA PHE A 131 -7.63 -6.05 19.64
C PHE A 131 -6.45 -6.17 20.62
N GLY A 132 -5.65 -5.11 20.69
CA GLY A 132 -4.51 -5.00 21.61
C GLY A 132 -4.92 -4.50 23.00
N ALA A 133 -3.98 -3.82 23.64
CA ALA A 133 -4.22 -3.20 24.95
C ALA A 133 -5.37 -2.19 24.90
N GLN A 134 -6.19 -2.20 25.95
CA GLN A 134 -7.19 -1.16 26.21
C GLN A 134 -6.64 -0.17 27.23
N TYR A 135 -6.88 1.11 26.99
CA TYR A 135 -6.40 2.19 27.85
C TYR A 135 -7.60 2.87 28.54
N PRO A 136 -7.43 3.37 29.78
CA PRO A 136 -8.47 4.13 30.47
C PRO A 136 -8.95 5.33 29.65
N ARG A 137 -10.26 5.61 29.67
CA ARG A 137 -10.87 6.71 28.91
C ARG A 137 -10.21 8.04 29.25
N GLU A 138 -9.92 8.27 30.52
CA GLU A 138 -9.36 9.51 31.04
C GLU A 138 -7.96 9.76 30.46
N ALA A 139 -7.13 8.71 30.40
CA ALA A 139 -5.80 8.79 29.80
C ALA A 139 -5.87 9.10 28.30
N CYS A 140 -6.84 8.50 27.58
CA CYS A 140 -7.06 8.81 26.17
C CYS A 140 -7.52 10.26 25.96
N ILE A 141 -8.41 10.79 26.80
CA ILE A 141 -8.88 12.18 26.75
C ILE A 141 -7.73 13.15 26.95
N GLU A 142 -6.92 12.92 27.98
CA GLU A 142 -5.74 13.75 28.27
C GLU A 142 -4.75 13.73 27.10
N ALA A 143 -4.41 12.55 26.58
CA ALA A 143 -3.47 12.39 25.48
C ALA A 143 -3.96 13.03 24.16
N LEU A 144 -5.28 13.05 23.93
CA LEU A 144 -5.90 13.69 22.77
C LEU A 144 -6.17 15.19 22.98
N GLY A 145 -5.89 15.74 24.17
CA GLY A 145 -6.17 17.13 24.51
C GLY A 145 -7.66 17.49 24.55
N LEU A 146 -8.51 16.50 24.80
CA LEU A 146 -9.96 16.68 24.91
C LEU A 146 -10.33 17.20 26.31
N LEU A 147 -11.39 18.00 26.39
CA LEU A 147 -11.96 18.37 27.68
C LEU A 147 -12.79 17.20 28.22
N PRO A 148 -12.72 16.89 29.52
CA PRO A 148 -13.69 16.00 30.14
C PRO A 148 -15.07 16.66 30.09
N GLU A 149 -16.05 15.97 29.50
CA GLU A 149 -17.48 16.33 29.60
C GLU A 149 -17.96 16.30 31.06
#